data_AF-A0A5Q0P3X3-F1
#
_entry.id   AF-A0A5Q0P3X3-F1
#
_cell.length_a   1.000
_cell.length_b   1.000
_cell.length_c   1.000
_cell.angle_alpha   90.00
_cell.angle_beta   90.00
_cell.angle_gamma   90.00
#
_symmetry.space_group_name_H-M   'P 1'
#
loop_
_entity.id
_entity.type
_entity.pdbx_description
1 polymer ?
#
loop_
_entity_poly.entity_id
_entity_poly.type
_entity_poly.pdbx_seq_one_letter_code
_entity_poly.pdbx_strand_id
1 'polypeptide(L)'
;MPLFVVTCTDQAGTVEKRLAIRPQHLARLEQLNAEGRLIVAGAMPKDPSNPKAGFYGSTIIVDFDSREALDAWLADEPFLKEGVYSHIDVKPFNKAFPKG
;
A
#
# COMPACT_ATOMS: atom_id res chain seq x y z
N MET A 1 13.65 14.48 -2.97
CA MET A 1 13.10 13.38 -3.79
C MET A 1 11.59 13.41 -3.61
N PRO A 2 10.78 13.22 -4.67
CA PRO A 2 9.33 13.37 -4.58
C PRO A 2 8.73 12.19 -3.80
N LEU A 3 7.93 12.49 -2.79
CA LEU A 3 7.10 11.45 -2.18
C LEU A 3 5.95 11.14 -3.13
N PHE A 4 5.45 9.92 -3.05
CA PHE A 4 4.25 9.49 -3.74
C PHE A 4 3.23 8.97 -2.73
N VAL A 5 1.97 9.30 -2.96
CA VAL A 5 0.84 8.64 -2.31
C VAL A 5 0.29 7.59 -3.26
N VAL A 6 0.16 6.38 -2.75
CA VAL A 6 -0.41 5.22 -3.42
C VAL A 6 -1.69 4.85 -2.67
N THR A 7 -2.81 4.95 -3.35
CA THR A 7 -4.10 4.49 -2.84
C THR A 7 -4.56 3.29 -3.64
N CYS A 8 -4.79 2.17 -2.95
CA CYS A 8 -5.28 0.93 -3.53
C CYS A 8 -6.73 0.71 -3.12
N THR A 9 -7.54 0.14 -4.00
CA THR A 9 -8.92 -0.27 -3.71
C THR A 9 -9.01 -1.79 -3.73
N ASP A 10 -9.57 -2.37 -2.67
CA ASP A 10 -9.80 -3.81 -2.58
C ASP A 10 -11.01 -4.23 -3.43
N GLN A 11 -10.89 -5.37 -4.10
CA GLN A 11 -12.01 -6.03 -4.75
C GLN A 11 -12.95 -6.66 -3.70
N ALA A 12 -14.26 -6.58 -3.95
CA ALA A 12 -15.25 -7.21 -3.07
C ALA A 12 -15.04 -8.73 -2.97
N GLY A 13 -15.25 -9.29 -1.78
CA GLY A 13 -15.14 -10.74 -1.54
C GLY A 13 -13.71 -11.27 -1.43
N THR A 14 -12.70 -10.40 -1.34
CA THR A 14 -11.28 -10.82 -1.28
C THR A 14 -10.67 -10.83 0.12
N VAL A 15 -11.49 -10.68 1.17
CA VAL A 15 -10.99 -10.54 2.56
C VAL A 15 -10.10 -11.71 3.00
N GLU A 16 -10.46 -12.96 2.67
CA GLU A 16 -9.67 -14.13 3.02
C GLU A 16 -8.33 -14.16 2.28
N LYS A 17 -8.33 -13.86 0.98
CA LYS A 17 -7.10 -13.72 0.18
C LYS A 17 -6.21 -12.61 0.74
N ARG A 18 -6.79 -11.45 1.07
CA ARG A 18 -6.05 -10.35 1.67
C ARG A 18 -5.35 -10.77 2.97
N LEU A 19 -6.05 -11.47 3.85
CA LEU A 19 -5.47 -11.93 5.10
C LEU A 19 -4.35 -12.96 4.88
N ALA A 20 -4.52 -13.88 3.93
CA ALA A 20 -3.51 -14.90 3.59
C ALA A 20 -2.25 -14.30 2.95
N ILE A 21 -2.40 -13.30 2.08
CA ILE A 21 -1.30 -12.67 1.34
C ILE A 21 -0.61 -11.54 2.12
N ARG A 22 -1.27 -11.02 3.17
CA ARG A 22 -0.75 -9.93 4.01
C ARG A 22 0.70 -10.09 4.46
N PRO A 23 1.20 -11.27 4.89
CA PRO A 23 2.60 -11.41 5.29
C PRO A 23 3.59 -11.05 4.18
N GLN A 24 3.29 -11.42 2.93
CA GLN A 24 4.14 -11.12 1.78
C GLN A 24 4.13 -9.62 1.46
N HIS A 25 2.94 -9.00 1.52
CA HIS A 25 2.80 -7.55 1.37
C HIS A 25 3.61 -6.79 2.43
N LEU A 26 3.51 -7.20 3.71
CA LEU A 26 4.22 -6.56 4.81
C LEU A 26 5.74 -6.67 4.68
N ALA A 27 6.28 -7.82 4.24
CA ALA A 27 7.73 -7.99 4.06
C ALA A 27 8.34 -6.92 3.12
N ARG A 28 7.61 -6.52 2.07
CA ARG A 28 8.04 -5.47 1.13
C ARG A 28 8.03 -4.09 1.77
N LEU A 29 7.04 -3.82 2.62
CA LEU A 29 6.94 -2.57 3.37
C LEU A 29 8.01 -2.49 4.47
N GLU A 30 8.31 -3.62 5.13
CA GLU A 30 9.40 -3.72 6.12
C GLU A 30 10.75 -3.41 5.48
N GLN A 31 11.01 -3.91 4.26
CA GLN A 31 12.19 -3.55 3.50
C GLN A 31 12.25 -2.05 3.20
N LEU A 32 11.18 -1.45 2.67
CA LEU A 32 11.15 0.00 2.40
C LEU A 32 11.32 0.82 3.68
N ASN A 33 10.80 0.35 4.81
CA ASN A 33 10.97 0.99 6.10
C ASN A 33 12.44 0.94 6.57
N ALA A 34 13.11 -0.21 6.41
CA ALA A 34 14.53 -0.36 6.73
C ALA A 34 15.42 0.54 5.84
N GLU A 35 15.02 0.77 4.59
CA GLU A 35 15.67 1.70 3.66
C GLU A 35 15.38 3.18 3.95
N GLY A 36 14.50 3.49 4.91
CA GLY A 36 14.08 4.87 5.21
C GLY A 36 13.15 5.48 4.15
N ARG A 37 12.57 4.65 3.27
CA ARG A 37 11.75 5.05 2.13
C ARG A 37 10.26 4.95 2.38
N LEU A 38 9.83 4.34 3.49
CA LEU A 38 8.44 4.27 3.89
C LEU A 38 8.08 5.41 4.85
N ILE A 39 7.20 6.31 4.44
CA ILE A 39 6.72 7.40 5.32
C ILE A 39 5.57 6.91 6.20
N VAL A 40 4.57 6.26 5.58
CA VAL A 40 3.44 5.63 6.27
C VAL A 40 2.80 4.58 5.35
N ALA A 41 2.32 3.48 5.93
CA ALA A 41 1.45 2.54 5.24
C ALA A 41 0.35 2.04 6.17
N GLY A 42 -0.85 1.86 5.64
CA GLY A 42 -1.98 1.38 6.41
C GLY A 42 -3.11 0.81 5.56
N ALA A 43 -3.85 -0.13 6.15
CA ALA A 43 -5.11 -0.61 5.60
C ALA A 43 -6.25 0.37 5.94
N MET A 44 -7.29 0.41 5.11
CA MET A 44 -8.54 1.13 5.38
C MET A 44 -9.65 0.12 5.69
N PRO A 45 -9.80 -0.36 6.93
CA PRO A 45 -10.82 -1.36 7.28
C PRO A 45 -12.24 -0.78 7.20
N LYS A 46 -13.23 -1.62 6.87
CA LYS A 46 -14.65 -1.25 6.94
C LYS A 46 -15.15 -1.17 8.39
N ASP A 47 -14.59 -2.02 9.25
CA ASP A 47 -14.76 -1.99 10.70
C ASP A 47 -13.38 -2.18 11.34
N PRO A 48 -12.83 -1.18 12.05
CA PRO A 48 -11.53 -1.28 12.71
C PRO A 48 -11.43 -2.40 13.74
N SER A 49 -12.54 -2.82 14.34
CA SER A 49 -12.60 -3.88 15.34
C SER A 49 -12.73 -5.28 14.74
N ASN A 50 -13.09 -5.38 13.46
CA ASN A 50 -13.38 -6.64 12.79
C ASN A 50 -12.72 -6.73 11.41
N PRO A 51 -11.52 -7.32 11.30
CA PRO A 51 -10.85 -7.53 10.02
C PRO A 51 -11.65 -8.35 9.00
N LYS A 52 -12.58 -9.20 9.47
CA LYS A 52 -13.44 -10.01 8.58
C LYS A 52 -14.54 -9.19 7.91
N ALA A 53 -14.86 -8.00 8.42
CA ALA A 53 -15.73 -7.05 7.73
C ALA A 53 -15.13 -6.60 6.38
N GLY A 54 -13.82 -6.83 6.19
CA GLY A 54 -13.09 -6.48 4.99
C GLY A 54 -12.60 -5.05 5.03
N PHE A 55 -12.13 -4.59 3.88
CA PHE A 55 -11.41 -3.34 3.77
C PHE A 55 -11.84 -2.59 2.51
N TYR A 56 -11.67 -1.28 2.52
CA TYR A 56 -11.78 -0.43 1.34
C TYR A 56 -10.51 -0.50 0.49
N GLY A 57 -9.36 -0.78 1.11
CA GLY A 57 -8.08 -0.69 0.41
C GLY A 57 -6.89 -0.51 1.33
N SER A 58 -5.85 0.11 0.78
CA SER A 58 -4.63 0.50 1.49
C SER A 58 -4.16 1.87 1.02
N THR A 59 -3.52 2.60 1.92
CA THR A 59 -2.84 3.86 1.60
C THR A 59 -1.39 3.75 2.02
N ILE A 60 -0.48 4.09 1.10
CA ILE A 60 0.96 3.99 1.29
C ILE A 60 1.59 5.31 0.81
N ILE A 61 2.46 5.90 1.61
CA ILE A 61 3.27 7.07 1.24
C ILE A 61 4.73 6.67 1.29
N VAL A 62 5.43 6.81 0.16
CA VAL A 62 6.78 6.30 -0.05
C VAL A 62 7.68 7.33 -0.76
N ASP A 63 8.98 7.20 -0.55
CA ASP A 63 10.03 7.96 -1.21
C ASP A 63 10.69 7.14 -2.32
N PHE A 64 10.54 7.59 -3.56
CA PHE A 64 11.13 6.97 -4.75
C PHE A 64 11.74 8.05 -5.64
N ASP A 65 12.84 7.70 -6.32
CA ASP A 65 13.57 8.62 -7.19
C ASP A 65 12.74 9.09 -8.40
N SER A 66 11.81 8.24 -8.86
CA SER A 66 10.94 8.55 -9.99
C SER A 66 9.63 7.74 -9.95
N ARG A 67 8.68 8.13 -10.81
CA ARG A 67 7.42 7.40 -10.99
C ARG A 67 7.66 5.99 -11.55
N GLU A 68 8.60 5.86 -12.47
CA GLU A 68 8.96 4.61 -13.12
C GLU A 68 9.55 3.61 -12.13
N ALA A 69 10.40 4.08 -11.21
CA ALA A 69 10.95 3.24 -10.13
C ALA A 69 9.85 2.73 -9.18
N LEU A 70 8.86 3.58 -8.88
CA LEU A 70 7.69 3.19 -8.09
C LEU A 70 6.80 2.20 -8.85
N ASP A 71 6.53 2.42 -10.13
CA ASP A 71 5.71 1.52 -10.94
C ASP A 71 6.35 0.13 -11.07
N ALA A 72 7.67 0.06 -11.22
CA ALA A 72 8.41 -1.20 -11.21
C ALA A 72 8.24 -1.94 -9.86
N TRP A 73 8.30 -1.21 -8.74
CA TRP A 73 8.02 -1.80 -7.43
C TRP A 73 6.53 -2.20 -7.30
N LEU A 74 5.57 -1.43 -7.81
CA LEU A 74 4.14 -1.78 -7.74
C LEU A 74 3.79 -3.02 -8.58
N ALA A 75 4.51 -3.27 -9.69
CA ALA A 75 4.32 -4.47 -10.49
C ALA A 75 4.55 -5.77 -9.71
N ASP A 76 5.34 -5.70 -8.64
CA ASP A 76 5.63 -6.83 -7.74
C ASP A 76 4.72 -6.93 -6.52
N GLU A 77 3.67 -6.10 -6.45
CA GLU A 77 2.77 -6.07 -5.30
C GLU A 77 1.91 -7.34 -5.17
N PRO A 78 2.05 -8.13 -4.07
CA PRO A 78 1.31 -9.37 -3.91
C PRO A 78 -0.20 -9.20 -3.98
N PHE A 79 -0.74 -8.13 -3.39
CA PHE A 79 -2.18 -7.87 -3.46
C PHE A 79 -2.66 -7.52 -4.88
N LEU A 80 -1.80 -6.96 -5.73
CA LEU A 80 -2.13 -6.76 -7.15
C LEU A 80 -2.10 -8.10 -7.90
N LYS A 81 -1.03 -8.89 -7.74
CA LYS A 81 -0.84 -10.18 -8.43
C LYS A 81 -1.93 -11.20 -8.07
N GLU A 82 -2.39 -11.20 -6.83
CA GLU A 82 -3.39 -12.15 -6.31
C GLU A 82 -4.85 -11.68 -6.52
N GLY A 83 -5.03 -10.53 -7.17
CA GLY A 83 -6.34 -9.95 -7.45
C GLY A 83 -7.07 -9.45 -6.21
N VAL A 84 -6.35 -9.05 -5.17
CA VAL A 84 -6.94 -8.36 -4.00
C VAL A 84 -7.22 -6.91 -4.36
N TYR A 85 -6.30 -6.22 -5.04
CA TYR A 85 -6.52 -4.86 -5.51
C TYR A 85 -7.21 -4.84 -6.87
N SER A 86 -8.34 -4.14 -6.94
CA SER A 86 -9.04 -3.86 -8.21
C SER A 86 -8.54 -2.59 -8.89
N HIS A 87 -7.96 -1.67 -8.13
CA HIS A 87 -7.48 -0.39 -8.63
C HIS A 87 -6.32 0.12 -7.78
N ILE A 88 -5.35 0.77 -8.43
CA ILE A 88 -4.26 1.49 -7.78
C ILE A 88 -4.18 2.86 -8.45
N ASP A 89 -4.17 3.89 -7.62
CA ASP A 89 -3.96 5.28 -8.03
C ASP A 89 -2.70 5.82 -7.34
N VAL A 90 -1.89 6.53 -8.12
CA VAL A 90 -0.58 7.05 -7.71
C VAL A 90 -0.52 8.53 -8.03
N LYS A 91 -0.18 9.34 -7.03
CA LYS A 91 -0.02 10.79 -7.18
C LYS A 91 1.26 11.29 -6.49
N PRO A 92 1.94 12.30 -7.03
CA PRO A 92 2.96 13.03 -6.30
C PRO A 92 2.39 13.61 -5.00
N PHE A 93 3.19 13.61 -3.93
CA PHE A 93 2.76 14.01 -2.59
C PHE A 93 3.75 14.99 -1.96
N ASN A 94 3.25 16.16 -1.53
CA ASN A 94 4.01 17.12 -0.75
C ASN A 94 3.65 16.95 0.73
N LYS A 95 4.54 16.30 1.51
CA LYS A 95 4.32 16.11 2.94
C LYS A 95 4.37 17.44 3.69
N ALA A 96 3.23 17.91 4.17
CA ALA A 96 3.16 19.08 5.04
C ALA A 96 3.50 18.74 6.51
N PHE A 97 3.04 17.57 6.99
CA PHE A 97 3.21 17.08 8.36
C PHE A 97 3.21 15.52 8.39
N PRO A 98 3.70 14.87 9.45
CA PRO A 98 4.47 15.47 10.54
C PRO A 98 5.77 16.06 9.99
N LYS A 99 6.15 17.19 10.59
CA LYS A 99 7.47 17.76 10.34
C LYS A 99 8.50 16.76 10.87
N GLY A 100 9.44 16.40 10.02
CA GLY A 100 10.69 15.77 10.44
C GLY A 100 11.71 16.87 10.62
#